data_AF-A0A0P4VLC8-F1
#
_entry.id   AF-A0A0P4VLC8-F1
#
_cell.length_a   1.000
_cell.length_b   1.000
_cell.length_c   1.000
_cell.angle_alpha   90.00
_cell.angle_beta   90.00
_cell.angle_gamma   90.00
#
_symmetry.space_group_name_H-M   'P 1'
#
loop_
_entity.id
_entity.type
_entity.pdbx_description
1 polymer ?
#
loop_
_entity_poly.entity_id
_entity_poly.type
_entity_poly.pdbx_seq_one_letter_code
_entity_poly.pdbx_strand_id
1 'polypeptide(L)'
;SDEKSTDEEKPVVVKNATGLQRLKLEKLMKNPDKPVVIPDRQKEKKQPHVPDFVRNVMGSSAGAGSGEFHVYRHLRRKEYARQKYIQEKGEKALLDEEYQQKLEENKRIAE
;
A
#
# COMPACT_ATOMS: atom_id res chain seq x y z
N SER A 1 -5.28 -42.79 16.76
CA SER A 1 -6.47 -42.61 15.92
C SER A 1 -7.18 -41.36 16.38
N ASP A 2 -6.76 -40.19 15.88
CA ASP A 2 -7.39 -38.92 16.24
C ASP A 2 -8.60 -38.70 15.34
N GLU A 3 -9.79 -39.01 15.87
CA GLU A 3 -11.05 -38.72 15.21
C GLU A 3 -11.28 -37.22 15.18
N LYS A 4 -11.16 -36.61 14.00
CA LYS A 4 -11.64 -35.25 13.75
C LYS A 4 -13.17 -35.29 13.72
N SER A 5 -13.81 -34.92 14.82
CA SER A 5 -15.23 -34.59 14.83
C SER A 5 -15.44 -33.37 13.92
N THR A 6 -16.05 -33.60 12.77
CA THR A 6 -16.54 -32.57 11.87
C THR A 6 -17.88 -32.07 12.41
N ASP A 7 -17.86 -31.28 13.47
CA ASP A 7 -19.03 -30.50 13.89
C ASP A 7 -19.19 -29.32 12.93
N GLU A 8 -20.21 -29.41 12.08
CA GLU A 8 -20.64 -28.32 11.20
C GLU A 8 -21.26 -27.19 12.05
N GLU A 9 -20.42 -26.30 12.56
CA GLU A 9 -20.87 -25.10 13.26
C GLU A 9 -21.67 -24.19 12.30
N LYS A 10 -22.95 -24.00 12.60
CA LYS A 10 -23.84 -23.09 11.87
C LYS A 10 -23.25 -21.66 11.84
N PRO A 11 -23.42 -20.91 10.74
CA PRO A 11 -22.83 -19.57 10.62
C PRO A 11 -23.40 -18.63 11.68
N VAL A 12 -22.56 -18.24 12.65
CA VAL A 12 -22.90 -17.29 13.70
C VAL A 12 -22.95 -15.88 13.11
N VAL A 13 -24.16 -15.36 12.93
CA VAL A 13 -24.37 -13.97 12.49
C VAL A 13 -24.16 -13.03 13.67
N VAL A 14 -23.13 -12.18 13.56
CA VAL A 14 -22.82 -11.18 14.59
C VAL A 14 -23.80 -10.02 14.51
N LYS A 15 -24.46 -9.72 15.63
CA LYS A 15 -25.41 -8.59 15.74
C LYS A 15 -24.79 -7.34 16.41
N ASN A 16 -23.81 -7.53 17.30
CA ASN A 16 -23.22 -6.48 18.13
C ASN A 16 -21.68 -6.44 18.03
N ALA A 17 -21.07 -5.28 18.29
CA ALA A 17 -19.61 -5.10 18.24
C ALA A 17 -18.84 -6.05 19.19
N THR A 18 -19.40 -6.32 20.37
CA THR A 18 -18.86 -7.27 21.34
C THR A 18 -18.89 -8.72 20.83
N GLY A 19 -19.93 -9.09 20.08
CA GLY A 19 -20.03 -10.41 19.45
C GLY A 19 -18.94 -10.63 18.39
N LEU A 20 -18.57 -9.57 17.65
CA LEU A 20 -17.49 -9.61 16.66
C LEU A 20 -16.15 -9.87 17.33
N GLN A 21 -15.88 -9.16 18.42
CA GLN A 21 -14.65 -9.30 19.19
C GLN A 21 -14.56 -10.69 19.83
N ARG A 22 -15.66 -11.20 20.39
CA ARG A 22 -15.74 -12.55 20.97
C ARG A 22 -15.35 -13.63 19.94
N LEU A 23 -15.92 -13.60 18.73
CA LEU A 23 -15.57 -14.56 17.68
C LEU A 23 -14.10 -14.47 17.25
N LYS A 24 -13.55 -13.25 17.14
CA LYS A 24 -12.13 -13.06 16.84
C LYS A 24 -11.25 -13.62 17.95
N LEU A 25 -11.64 -13.44 19.21
CA LEU A 25 -10.93 -13.96 20.36
C LEU A 25 -10.97 -15.50 20.42
N GLU A 26 -12.15 -16.11 20.24
CA GLU A 26 -12.31 -17.57 20.16
C GLU A 26 -11.43 -18.16 19.04
N LYS A 27 -11.37 -17.51 17.87
CA LYS A 27 -10.49 -17.91 16.76
C LYS A 27 -9.00 -17.83 17.10
N LEU A 28 -8.58 -16.80 17.84
CA LEU A 28 -7.20 -16.63 18.28
C LEU A 28 -6.82 -17.65 19.36
N MET A 29 -7.73 -17.91 20.31
CA MET A 29 -7.53 -18.84 21.42
C MET A 29 -7.57 -20.32 21.01
N LYS A 30 -8.10 -20.66 19.83
CA LYS A 30 -8.08 -22.02 19.29
C LYS A 30 -6.65 -22.58 19.10
N ASN A 31 -5.65 -21.71 18.90
CA ASN A 31 -4.25 -22.08 18.77
C ASN A 31 -3.34 -21.03 19.45
N PRO A 32 -3.15 -21.10 20.78
CA PRO A 32 -2.41 -20.07 21.53
C PRO A 32 -0.91 -20.05 21.24
N ASP A 33 -0.33 -21.19 20.84
CA ASP A 33 1.12 -21.29 20.54
C ASP A 33 1.51 -20.61 19.22
N LYS A 34 0.53 -20.28 18.36
CA LYS A 34 0.80 -19.64 17.07
C LYS A 34 0.98 -18.13 17.27
N PRO A 35 2.14 -17.55 16.91
CA PRO A 35 2.34 -16.11 17.02
C PRO A 35 1.37 -15.35 16.10
N VAL A 36 0.74 -14.31 16.64
CA VAL A 36 -0.15 -13.44 15.90
C VAL A 36 0.67 -12.43 15.10
N VAL A 37 0.47 -12.39 13.78
CA VAL A 37 1.10 -11.39 12.91
C VAL A 37 0.31 -10.10 12.98
N ILE A 38 0.86 -9.11 13.68
CA ILE A 38 0.34 -7.73 13.64
C ILE A 38 0.89 -7.10 12.35
N PRO A 39 0.03 -6.59 11.45
CA PRO A 39 0.50 -5.96 10.23
C PRO A 39 1.33 -4.71 10.53
N ASP A 40 2.46 -4.58 9.85
CA ASP A 40 3.26 -3.36 9.87
C ASP A 40 2.49 -2.17 9.28
N ARG A 41 2.90 -0.95 9.65
CA ARG A 41 2.38 0.27 9.05
C ARG A 41 2.51 0.20 7.52
N GLN A 42 1.43 0.56 6.83
CA GLN A 42 1.42 0.60 5.37
C GLN A 42 2.56 1.48 4.86
N LYS A 43 3.43 0.90 4.03
CA LYS A 43 4.53 1.62 3.39
C LYS A 43 3.97 2.59 2.35
N GLU A 44 4.53 3.78 2.28
CA GLU A 44 4.19 4.73 1.23
C GLU A 44 4.49 4.14 -0.14
N LYS A 45 3.61 4.42 -1.11
CA LYS A 45 3.82 4.00 -2.50
C LYS A 45 5.09 4.67 -3.02
N LYS A 46 6.11 3.87 -3.34
CA LYS A 46 7.36 4.36 -3.93
C LYS A 46 7.24 4.39 -5.45
N GLN A 47 8.00 5.30 -6.06
CA GLN A 47 8.20 5.28 -7.50
C GLN A 47 8.91 3.98 -7.93
N PRO A 48 8.50 3.37 -9.06
CA PRO A 48 9.20 2.22 -9.58
C PRO A 48 10.65 2.58 -9.90
N HIS A 49 11.58 1.74 -9.47
CA HIS A 49 13.00 1.90 -9.76
C HIS A 49 13.25 1.84 -11.28
N VAL A 50 14.03 2.79 -11.79
CA VAL A 50 14.46 2.82 -13.20
C VAL A 50 15.73 1.98 -13.32
N PRO A 51 15.80 0.97 -14.21
CA PRO A 51 17.03 0.21 -14.41
C PRO A 51 18.17 1.10 -14.92
N ASP A 52 19.39 0.90 -14.40
CA ASP A 52 20.57 1.69 -14.80
C ASP A 52 20.99 1.44 -16.24
N PHE A 53 20.85 0.19 -16.70
CA PHE A 53 21.25 -0.21 -18.05
C PHE A 53 20.11 -0.89 -18.78
N VAL A 54 19.82 -0.39 -19.98
CA VAL A 54 18.96 -1.06 -20.95
C VAL A 54 19.86 -1.80 -21.93
N ARG A 55 19.80 -3.14 -21.92
CA ARG A 55 20.71 -3.99 -22.72
C ARG A 55 20.28 -4.13 -24.18
N ASN A 56 18.99 -3.97 -24.46
CA ASN A 56 18.39 -4.25 -25.76
C ASN A 56 18.04 -2.96 -26.51
N VAL A 57 18.98 -2.01 -26.56
CA VAL A 57 18.78 -0.74 -27.27
C VAL A 57 19.11 -0.95 -28.75
N MET A 58 18.17 -0.61 -29.62
CA MET A 58 18.39 -0.63 -31.06
C MET A 58 19.26 0.58 -31.48
N GLY A 59 20.08 0.42 -32.53
CA GLY A 59 21.00 1.47 -32.97
C GLY A 59 20.29 2.80 -33.30
N SER A 60 20.96 3.93 -33.09
CA SER A 60 20.36 5.27 -33.21
C SER A 60 19.81 5.61 -34.61
N SER A 61 20.35 4.97 -35.65
CA SER A 61 19.90 5.12 -37.05
C SER A 61 18.94 4.02 -37.50
N ALA A 62 18.56 3.10 -36.62
CA ALA A 62 17.61 2.04 -36.96
C ALA A 62 16.19 2.60 -37.10
N GLY A 63 15.43 2.07 -38.05
CA GLY A 63 14.02 2.43 -38.23
C GLY A 63 13.12 1.96 -37.08
N ALA A 64 11.90 2.47 -37.02
CA ALA A 64 10.94 2.07 -35.99
C ALA A 64 10.54 0.59 -36.14
N GLY A 65 10.85 -0.23 -35.14
CA GLY A 65 10.41 -1.63 -35.09
C GLY A 65 8.95 -1.77 -34.66
N SER A 66 8.35 -2.95 -34.88
CA SER A 66 6.95 -3.23 -34.51
C SER A 66 6.67 -3.10 -33.00
N GLY A 67 7.69 -3.28 -32.15
CA GLY A 67 7.58 -3.15 -30.70
C GLY A 67 7.77 -1.73 -30.16
N GLU A 68 8.30 -0.80 -30.96
CA GLU A 68 8.74 0.51 -30.47
C GLU A 68 7.57 1.36 -29.95
N PHE A 69 6.41 1.24 -30.60
CA PHE A 69 5.17 1.86 -30.13
C PHE A 69 4.81 1.41 -28.70
N HIS A 70 4.91 0.10 -28.42
CA HIS A 70 4.60 -0.42 -27.09
C HIS A 70 5.63 0.02 -26.06
N VAL A 71 6.92 0.08 -26.43
CA VAL A 71 7.99 0.61 -25.57
C VAL A 71 7.67 2.05 -25.15
N TYR A 72 7.40 2.94 -26.12
CA TYR A 72 7.00 4.32 -25.84
C TYR A 72 5.74 4.40 -24.97
N ARG A 73 4.69 3.63 -25.29
CA ARG A 73 3.43 3.61 -24.54
C ARG A 73 3.64 3.18 -23.08
N HIS A 74 4.57 2.27 -22.81
CA HIS A 74 4.91 1.85 -21.44
C HIS A 74 5.74 2.92 -20.73
N LEU A 75 6.74 3.49 -21.41
CA LEU A 75 7.60 4.55 -20.87
C LEU A 75 6.78 5.80 -20.52
N ARG A 76 5.91 6.24 -21.42
CA ARG A 76 5.02 7.39 -21.19
C ARG A 76 4.13 7.21 -19.97
N ARG A 77 3.53 6.01 -19.79
CA ARG A 77 2.71 5.72 -18.60
C ARG A 77 3.53 5.74 -17.31
N LYS A 78 4.75 5.18 -17.33
CA LYS A 78 5.67 5.24 -16.18
C LYS A 78 6.03 6.69 -15.85
N GLU A 79 6.35 7.50 -16.85
CA GLU A 79 6.74 8.89 -16.65
C GLU A 79 5.58 9.75 -16.12
N TYR A 80 4.35 9.55 -16.63
CA TYR A 80 3.18 10.25 -16.10
C TYR A 80 2.86 9.85 -14.66
N ALA A 81 2.95 8.57 -14.32
CA ALA A 81 2.81 8.13 -12.94
C ALA A 81 3.89 8.74 -12.03
N ARG A 82 5.11 8.92 -12.55
CA ARG A 82 6.22 9.56 -11.84
C ARG A 82 5.99 11.05 -11.61
N GLN A 83 5.62 11.78 -12.64
CA GLN A 83 5.33 13.21 -12.55
C GLN A 83 4.15 13.47 -11.60
N LYS A 84 3.07 12.69 -11.73
CA LYS A 84 1.90 12.80 -10.86
C LYS A 84 2.27 12.60 -9.39
N TYR A 85 3.05 11.58 -9.08
CA TYR A 85 3.49 11.34 -7.70
C TYR A 85 4.38 12.45 -7.14
N ILE A 86 5.27 13.02 -7.96
CA ILE A 86 6.14 14.12 -7.54
C ILE A 86 5.29 15.35 -7.21
N GLN A 87 4.30 15.65 -8.04
CA GLN A 87 3.36 16.75 -7.81
C GLN A 87 2.55 16.52 -6.53
N GLU A 88 1.88 15.37 -6.41
CA GLU A 88 1.07 15.03 -5.22
C GLU A 88 1.90 15.04 -3.93
N LYS A 89 3.14 14.55 -3.97
CA LYS A 89 4.04 14.58 -2.82
C LYS A 89 4.48 15.99 -2.46
N GLY A 90 4.76 16.83 -3.46
CA GLY A 90 5.12 18.23 -3.28
C GLY A 90 3.98 19.02 -2.64
N GLU A 91 2.77 18.90 -3.19
CA GLU A 91 1.57 19.53 -2.64
C GLU A 91 1.32 19.08 -1.21
N LYS A 92 1.34 17.76 -0.94
CA LYS A 92 1.14 17.24 0.41
C LYS A 92 2.17 17.79 1.41
N ALA A 93 3.45 17.84 1.02
CA ALA A 93 4.50 18.36 1.89
C ALA A 93 4.28 19.84 2.26
N LEU A 94 3.87 20.67 1.30
CA LEU A 94 3.54 22.08 1.55
C LEU A 94 2.34 22.22 2.50
N LEU A 95 1.27 21.46 2.26
CA LEU A 95 0.08 21.49 3.13
C LEU A 95 0.39 21.00 4.55
N ASP A 96 1.21 19.96 4.68
CA ASP A 96 1.61 19.42 5.97
C ASP A 96 2.48 20.42 6.75
N GLU A 97 3.36 21.17 6.08
CA GLU A 97 4.16 22.24 6.67
C GLU A 97 3.30 23.42 7.13
N GLU A 98 2.40 23.93 6.28
CA GLU A 98 1.46 25.00 6.64
C GLU A 98 0.58 24.61 7.83
N TYR A 99 0.13 23.35 7.88
CA TYR A 99 -0.68 22.85 8.97
C TYR A 99 0.10 22.80 10.29
N GLN A 100 1.36 22.37 10.26
CA GLN A 100 2.23 22.35 11.43
C GLN A 100 2.51 23.76 11.95
N GLN A 101 2.81 24.72 11.06
CA GLN A 101 3.00 26.12 11.42
C GLN A 101 1.76 26.69 12.12
N LYS A 102 0.57 26.49 11.55
CA LYS A 102 -0.70 26.93 12.17
C LYS A 102 -0.95 26.28 13.52
N LEU A 103 -0.62 25.00 13.70
CA LEU A 103 -0.75 24.33 14.99
C LEU A 103 0.19 24.93 16.05
N GLU A 104 1.42 25.27 15.67
CA GLU A 104 2.39 25.89 16.57
C GLU A 104 1.97 27.30 16.96
N GLU A 105 1.53 28.12 16.01
CA GLU A 105 1.00 29.45 16.28
C GLU A 105 -0.19 29.40 17.24
N ASN A 106 -1.15 28.50 17.00
CA ASN A 106 -2.31 28.34 17.87
C ASN A 106 -1.92 27.89 19.28
N LYS A 107 -0.92 27.00 19.42
CA LYS A 107 -0.39 26.60 20.73
C LYS A 107 0.25 27.78 21.45
N ARG A 108 1.02 28.62 20.74
CA ARG A 108 1.67 29.81 21.32
C ARG A 108 0.69 30.91 21.73
N ILE A 109 -0.46 31.02 21.08
CA ILE A 109 -1.52 31.99 21.44
C ILE A 109 -2.33 31.50 22.64
N ALA A 110 -2.47 30.17 22.78
CA ALA A 110 -3.22 29.55 23.88
C ALA A 110 -2.43 29.47 25.19
N GLU A 111 -1.10 29.55 25.12
CA GLU A 111 -0.19 29.70 26.26
C GLU A 111 -0.10 31.17 26.70
#